data_AF-T0YHI6-F1
#
_entry.id   AF-T0YHI6-F1
#
_cell.length_a   1.000
_cell.length_b   1.000
_cell.length_c   1.000
_cell.angle_alpha   90.00
_cell.angle_beta   90.00
_cell.angle_gamma   90.00
#
_symmetry.space_group_name_H-M   'P 1'
#
loop_
_entity.id
_entity.type
_entity.pdbx_description
1 polymer ?
#
loop_
_entity_poly.entity_id
_entity_poly.type
_entity_poly.pdbx_seq_one_letter_code
_entity_poly.pdbx_strand_id
1 'polypeptide(L)' 'EEERRLFYVGITRARQWLVIAHSERVRRYGEIIALRPSRFIDELPGADLQRDGDDPAAEAEARRDTALTHLARLKALLES' A
#
# COMPACT_ATOMS: atom_id res chain seq x y z
N GLU A 1 -2.41 17.89 15.65
CA GLU A 1 -3.12 18.68 14.62
C GLU A 1 -2.41 18.66 13.27
N GLU A 2 -1.21 19.24 13.12
CA GLU A 2 -0.56 19.36 11.79
C GLU A 2 -0.32 18.02 11.07
N GLU A 3 0.27 17.03 11.75
CA GLU A 3 0.52 15.70 11.15
C GLU A 3 -0.75 14.99 10.67
N ARG A 4 -1.87 15.22 11.38
CA ARG A 4 -3.19 14.68 11.01
C ARG A 4 -3.69 15.32 9.72
N ARG A 5 -3.50 16.64 9.56
CA ARG A 5 -3.82 17.35 8.32
C ARG A 5 -2.97 16.85 7.16
N LEU A 6 -1.68 16.64 7.37
CA LEU A 6 -0.78 16.09 6.34
C LEU A 6 -1.22 14.70 5.88
N PHE A 7 -1.60 13.83 6.82
CA PHE A 7 -2.12 12.50 6.49
C PHE A 7 -3.42 12.56 5.69
N TYR A 8 -4.38 13.40 6.12
CA TYR A 8 -5.65 13.60 5.41
C TYR A 8 -5.46 14.16 4.00
N VAL A 9 -4.58 15.15 3.84
CA VAL A 9 -4.23 15.67 2.50
C VAL A 9 -3.61 14.57 1.66
N GLY A 10 -2.71 13.75 2.21
CA GLY A 10 -2.15 12.60 1.50
C GLY A 10 -3.21 11.62 1.00
N ILE A 11 -4.17 11.25 1.86
CA ILE A 11 -5.28 10.36 1.51
C ILE A 11 -6.10 10.94 0.35
N THR A 12 -6.52 12.20 0.47
CA THR A 12 -7.39 12.86 -0.51
C THR A 12 -6.73 13.17 -1.86
N ARG A 13 -5.41 12.93 -2.01
CA ARG A 13 -4.72 13.01 -3.30
C ARG A 13 -4.90 11.75 -4.15
N ALA A 14 -5.14 10.60 -3.54
CA ALA A 14 -5.40 9.37 -4.27
C ALA A 14 -6.78 9.45 -4.96
N ARG A 15 -6.84 9.09 -6.24
CA ARG A 15 -8.10 9.10 -7.02
C ARG A 15 -8.77 7.75 -7.14
N GLN A 16 -7.98 6.67 -7.20
CA GLN A 16 -8.47 5.31 -7.42
C GLN A 16 -8.05 4.40 -6.28
N TRP A 17 -6.75 4.32 -6.02
CA TRP A 17 -6.17 3.44 -5.01
C TRP A 17 -5.21 4.22 -4.14
N LEU A 18 -5.22 3.92 -2.84
CA LEU A 18 -4.24 4.40 -1.88
C LEU A 18 -3.56 3.18 -1.25
N VAL A 19 -2.25 3.10 -1.40
CA VAL A 19 -1.42 2.10 -0.73
C VAL A 19 -0.61 2.79 0.34
N ILE A 20 -0.74 2.34 1.58
CA ILE A 20 0.01 2.84 2.73
C ILE A 20 0.98 1.74 3.15
N ALA A 21 2.26 2.06 3.18
CA ALA A 21 3.31 1.13 3.62
C ALA A 21 4.08 1.74 4.80
N HIS A 22 4.51 0.88 5.73
CA HIS A 22 5.46 1.25 6.77
C HIS A 22 6.55 0.17 6.86
N SER A 23 7.75 0.58 7.24
CA SER A 23 8.81 -0.36 7.58
C SER A 23 8.69 -0.76 9.04
N GLU A 24 8.95 -2.03 9.36
CA GLU A 24 9.09 -2.49 10.77
C GLU A 24 10.40 -1.99 11.38
N ARG A 25 11.45 -1.86 10.55
CA ARG A 25 12.79 -1.45 10.96
C ARG A 25 13.40 -0.48 9.96
N VAL A 26 14.17 0.48 10.45
CA VAL A 26 14.95 1.40 9.62
C VAL A 26 16.38 1.49 10.15
N ARG A 27 17.35 1.60 9.23
CA ARG A 27 18.72 1.91 9.61
C ARG A 27 18.91 3.43 9.66
N ARG A 28 19.22 3.99 10.83
CA ARG A 28 19.44 5.42 11.01
C ARG A 28 20.70 5.64 11.84
N TYR A 29 21.63 6.45 11.31
CA TYR A 29 22.91 6.75 11.95
C TYR A 29 23.71 5.50 12.38
N GLY A 30 23.65 4.44 11.58
CA GLY A 30 24.35 3.17 11.84
C GLY A 30 23.58 2.18 12.70
N GLU A 31 22.52 2.61 13.40
CA GLU A 31 21.70 1.77 14.27
C GLU A 31 20.44 1.27 13.55
N ILE A 32 19.94 0.09 13.96
CA ILE A 32 18.65 -0.45 13.50
C ILE A 32 17.59 -0.09 14.54
N ILE A 33 16.61 0.71 14.13
CA ILE A 33 15.52 1.18 14.98
C ILE A 33 14.24 0.46 14.57
N ALA A 34 13.54 -0.11 15.54
CA ALA A 34 12.18 -0.62 15.34
C ALA A 34 11.19 0.54 15.26
N LEU A 35 10.34 0.52 14.24
CA LEU A 35 9.32 1.52 14.00
C LEU A 35 7.95 0.93 14.32
N ARG A 36 7.12 1.72 14.99
CA ARG A 36 5.71 1.40 15.14
C ARG A 36 4.92 2.00 13.97
N PRO A 37 3.83 1.33 13.53
CA PRO A 37 2.93 1.91 12.55
C PRO A 37 2.42 3.29 12.99
N SER A 38 2.04 4.13 12.03
CA SER A 38 1.42 5.42 12.33
C SER A 38 0.08 5.22 13.04
N ARG A 39 -0.14 5.94 14.15
CA ARG A 39 -1.42 5.91 14.87
C ARG A 39 -2.63 6.27 14.00
N PHE A 40 -2.42 7.02 12.93
CA PHE A 40 -3.50 7.42 12.03
C PHE A 40 -4.05 6.27 11.17
N ILE A 41 -3.33 5.15 11.08
CA ILE A 41 -3.80 3.95 10.36
C ILE A 41 -4.94 3.28 11.14
N ASP A 42 -4.84 3.24 12.48
CA ASP A 42 -5.85 2.61 13.34
C ASP A 42 -7.13 3.45 13.47
N GLU A 43 -7.09 4.71 13.05
CA GLU A 43 -8.25 5.62 13.02
C GLU A 43 -9.05 5.50 11.72
N LEU A 44 -8.55 4.77 10.72
CA LEU A 44 -9.26 4.56 9.46
C LEU A 44 -10.44 3.59 9.62
N PRO A 45 -11.51 3.74 8.81
CA PRO A 45 -12.62 2.79 8.81
C PRO A 45 -12.13 1.39 8.41
N GLY A 46 -12.30 0.40 9.29
CA GLY A 46 -11.85 -0.97 9.03
C GLY A 46 -12.55 -1.63 7.84
N ALA A 47 -13.76 -1.18 7.47
CA ALA A 47 -14.49 -1.71 6.32
C ALA A 47 -13.83 -1.37 4.96
N ASP A 48 -13.07 -0.26 4.91
CA ASP A 48 -12.41 0.21 3.69
C ASP A 48 -10.90 -0.08 3.70
N LEU A 49 -10.40 -0.72 4.77
CA LEU A 49 -8.98 -1.01 4.96
C LEU A 49 -8.73 -2.49 4.74
N GLN A 50 -7.93 -2.80 3.73
CA GLN A 50 -7.33 -4.13 3.56
C GLN A 50 -5.93 -4.11 4.16
N ARG A 51 -5.67 -4.93 5.18
CA ARG A 51 -4.30 -5.14 5.70
C ARG A 51 -3.67 -6.36 5.03
N ASP A 52 -2.35 -6.31 4.91
CA ASP A 52 -1.59 -7.45 4.39
C ASP A 52 -1.87 -8.69 5.23
N GLY A 53 -2.38 -9.74 4.58
CA GLY A 53 -2.68 -11.03 5.21
C GLY A 53 -4.11 -11.20 5.73
N ASP A 54 -5.00 -10.20 5.57
CA ASP A 54 -6.41 -10.33 5.96
C ASP A 54 -7.15 -11.35 5.07
N ASP A 55 -6.84 -11.41 3.77
CA ASP A 55 -7.39 -12.40 2.84
C ASP A 55 -6.33 -12.85 1.81
N PRO A 56 -5.54 -13.89 2.14
CA PRO A 56 -4.48 -14.38 1.26
C PRO A 56 -5.01 -14.97 -0.05
N ALA A 57 -6.28 -15.40 -0.10
CA ALA A 57 -6.88 -15.93 -1.31
C ALA A 57 -7.26 -14.81 -2.27
N ALA A 58 -7.93 -13.75 -1.77
CA ALA A 58 -8.25 -12.57 -2.57
C ALA A 58 -6.98 -11.82 -3.03
N GLU A 59 -5.96 -11.72 -2.18
CA GLU A 59 -4.66 -11.14 -2.53
C GLU A 59 -3.94 -11.93 -3.64
N ALA A 60 -3.96 -13.26 -3.56
CA ALA A 60 -3.37 -14.11 -4.59
C ALA A 60 -4.08 -13.91 -5.94
N GLU A 61 -5.41 -13.77 -5.92
CA GLU A 61 -6.19 -13.55 -7.14
C GLU A 61 -5.95 -12.16 -7.74
N ALA A 62 -5.99 -11.09 -6.93
CA ALA A 62 -5.66 -9.74 -7.39
C ALA A 62 -4.24 -9.65 -7.97
N ARG A 63 -3.27 -10.37 -7.37
CA ARG A 63 -1.89 -10.45 -7.87
C ARG A 63 -1.82 -11.20 -9.20
N ARG A 64 -2.62 -12.25 -9.42
CA ARG A 64 -2.73 -12.95 -10.71
C ARG A 64 -3.34 -12.04 -11.78
N ASP A 65 -4.44 -11.39 -11.49
CA ASP A 65 -5.12 -10.48 -12.44
C ASP A 65 -4.22 -9.34 -12.89
N THR A 66 -3.49 -8.75 -11.94
CA THR A 66 -2.47 -7.74 -12.25
C THR A 66 -1.37 -8.34 -13.12
N ALA A 67 -0.81 -9.50 -12.75
CA ALA A 67 0.25 -10.14 -13.54
C ALA A 67 -0.19 -10.45 -14.99
N LEU A 68 -1.42 -10.97 -15.18
CA LEU A 68 -2.00 -11.25 -16.49
C LEU A 68 -2.20 -9.98 -17.32
N THR A 69 -2.71 -8.91 -16.70
CA THR A 69 -2.88 -7.60 -17.36
C THR A 69 -1.54 -7.03 -17.83
N HIS A 70 -0.51 -7.12 -16.99
CA HIS A 70 0.83 -6.66 -17.32
C HIS A 70 1.45 -7.49 -18.46
N LEU A 71 1.30 -8.82 -18.44
CA LEU A 71 1.76 -9.70 -19.53
C LEU A 71 1.05 -9.39 -20.86
N ALA A 72 -0.27 -9.16 -20.84
CA ALA A 72 -1.02 -8.80 -22.03
C ALA A 72 -0.52 -7.48 -22.65
N ARG A 73 -0.15 -6.49 -21.81
CA ARG A 73 0.46 -5.24 -22.25
C ARG A 73 1.82 -5.45 -22.90
N LEU A 74 2.66 -6.30 -22.31
CA LEU A 74 3.99 -6.62 -22.86
C LEU A 74 3.87 -7.34 -24.20
N LYS A 75 2.94 -8.29 -24.32
CA LYS A 75 2.66 -8.99 -25.57
C LYS A 75 2.25 -8.01 -26.68
N ALA A 76 1.34 -7.08 -26.39
CA ALA A 76 0.89 -6.07 -27.35
C ALA A 76 2.02 -5.14 -27.83
N LEU A 77 3.02 -4.85 -26.99
CA LEU A 77 4.19 -4.03 -27.35
C LEU A 77 5.19 -4.80 -28.25
N LEU A 78 5.27 -6.12 -28.11
CA LEU A 78 6.20 -6.96 -28.87
C LEU A 78 5.65 -7.41 -30.23
N GLU A 79 4.33 -7.37 -30.39
CA GLU A 79 3.63 -7.69 -31.64
C GLU A 79 3.41 -6.45 -32.55
N SER A 80 3.89 -5.28 -32.14
CA SER A 80 3.90 -4.02 -32.93
C SER A 80 5.25 -3.75 -33.58
#